data_AF-A0A1Q3M2V5-F1
#
_entry.id   AF-A0A1Q3M2V5-F1
#
_cell.length_a   1.000
_cell.length_b   1.000
_cell.length_c   1.000
_cell.angle_alpha   90.00
_cell.angle_beta   90.00
_cell.angle_gamma   90.00
#
_symmetry.space_group_name_H-M   'P 1'
#
loop_
_entity.id
_entity.type
_entity.pdbx_description
1 polymer ?
#
loop_
_entity_poly.entity_id
_entity_poly.type
_entity_poly.pdbx_seq_one_letter_code
_entity_poly.pdbx_strand_id
1 'polypeptide(L)'
;MIDKNLIRNIVESQLDDTSIFLVDAIVKPGNVIVVELDSEKGISIDDCASLSRKIEASLNRDEEDFELEVGSAGTTSPFKILRQYQKNIGNEVEVLSKDGRKLFGILKEANEASFTLTITKKVKPEGAKRKIDVEEDLVFAYDEVKYTKYQIRFK
;
A
#
# COMPACT_ATOMS: atom_id res chain seq x y z
N MET A 1 5.78 -9.67 -25.89
CA MET A 1 5.93 -9.25 -24.47
C MET A 1 4.77 -8.34 -24.18
N ILE A 2 3.89 -8.79 -23.31
CA ILE A 2 2.65 -8.11 -22.99
C ILE A 2 2.95 -6.71 -22.41
N ASP A 3 2.26 -5.69 -22.93
CA ASP A 3 2.43 -4.31 -22.48
C ASP A 3 1.85 -4.14 -21.06
N LYS A 4 2.66 -3.61 -20.15
CA LYS A 4 2.26 -3.27 -18.78
C LYS A 4 1.07 -2.30 -18.75
N ASN A 5 1.02 -1.33 -19.66
CA ASN A 5 -0.05 -0.33 -19.69
C ASN A 5 -1.38 -0.95 -20.14
N LEU A 6 -1.33 -1.92 -21.07
CA LEU A 6 -2.51 -2.70 -21.45
C LEU A 6 -3.10 -3.42 -20.24
N ILE A 7 -2.27 -4.10 -19.45
CA ILE A 7 -2.70 -4.80 -18.24
C ILE A 7 -3.30 -3.83 -17.21
N ARG A 8 -2.67 -2.68 -16.97
CA ARG A 8 -3.22 -1.66 -16.07
C ARG A 8 -4.61 -1.22 -16.50
N ASN A 9 -4.78 -0.85 -17.77
CA ASN A 9 -6.05 -0.38 -18.30
C ASN A 9 -7.15 -1.45 -18.19
N ILE A 10 -6.83 -2.71 -18.52
CA ILE A 10 -7.78 -3.83 -18.38
C ILE A 10 -8.19 -3.96 -16.92
N VAL A 11 -7.24 -3.99 -15.99
CA VAL A 11 -7.54 -4.15 -14.56
C VAL A 11 -8.38 -2.99 -14.03
N GLU A 12 -7.96 -1.75 -14.29
CA GLU A 12 -8.67 -0.55 -13.83
C GLU A 12 -10.12 -0.52 -14.32
N SER A 13 -10.36 -0.84 -15.61
CA SER A 13 -11.72 -0.92 -16.18
C SER A 13 -12.63 -1.94 -15.47
N GLN A 14 -12.06 -2.99 -14.87
CA GLN A 14 -12.82 -4.02 -14.16
C GLN A 14 -13.08 -3.64 -12.70
N LEU A 15 -12.43 -2.58 -12.19
CA LEU A 15 -12.47 -2.15 -10.80
C LEU A 15 -13.23 -0.84 -10.57
N ASP A 16 -13.61 -0.10 -11.62
CA ASP A 16 -14.22 1.25 -11.55
C ASP A 16 -15.40 1.38 -10.57
N ASP A 17 -16.24 0.35 -10.44
CA ASP A 17 -17.42 0.35 -9.56
C ASP A 17 -17.20 -0.41 -8.23
N THR A 18 -15.95 -0.65 -7.84
CA THR A 18 -15.61 -1.45 -6.66
C THR A 18 -14.84 -0.64 -5.61
N SER A 19 -14.81 -1.12 -4.36
CA SER A 19 -13.91 -0.57 -3.33
C SER A 19 -12.47 -1.09 -3.47
N ILE A 20 -12.21 -1.94 -4.45
CA ILE A 20 -10.91 -2.53 -4.75
C ILE A 20 -10.19 -1.60 -5.72
N PHE A 21 -8.89 -1.46 -5.56
CA PHE A 21 -8.06 -0.63 -6.41
C PHE A 21 -6.74 -1.30 -6.73
N LEU A 22 -6.20 -1.00 -7.90
CA LEU A 22 -4.92 -1.48 -8.35
C LEU A 22 -3.80 -0.82 -7.54
N VAL A 23 -2.97 -1.63 -6.89
CA VAL A 23 -1.74 -1.19 -6.21
C VAL A 23 -0.56 -1.25 -7.18
N ASP A 24 -0.41 -2.36 -7.87
CA ASP A 24 0.67 -2.53 -8.84
C ASP A 24 0.32 -3.58 -9.91
N ALA A 25 0.89 -3.41 -11.09
CA ALA A 25 0.82 -4.39 -12.16
C ALA A 25 2.22 -4.52 -12.76
N ILE A 26 2.79 -5.71 -12.78
CA ILE A 26 4.15 -5.97 -13.25
C ILE A 26 4.10 -7.08 -14.28
N VAL A 27 4.76 -6.89 -15.43
CA VAL A 27 5.00 -7.94 -16.41
C VAL A 27 6.48 -8.31 -16.32
N LYS A 28 6.78 -9.51 -15.85
CA LYS A 28 8.15 -10.05 -15.73
C LYS A 28 8.54 -10.79 -17.03
N PRO A 29 9.83 -11.09 -17.25
CA PRO A 29 10.26 -11.93 -18.37
C PRO A 29 9.49 -13.25 -18.44
N GLY A 30 9.19 -13.71 -19.66
CA GLY A 30 8.34 -14.90 -19.86
C GLY A 30 6.84 -14.62 -19.73
N ASN A 31 6.41 -13.36 -19.84
CA ASN A 31 5.00 -12.95 -19.74
C ASN A 31 4.34 -13.37 -18.41
N VAL A 32 5.09 -13.30 -17.31
CA VAL A 32 4.51 -13.51 -15.96
C VAL A 32 3.95 -12.19 -15.47
N ILE A 33 2.62 -12.11 -15.45
CA ILE A 33 1.85 -10.93 -15.05
C ILE A 33 1.51 -11.06 -13.58
N VAL A 34 1.89 -10.06 -12.78
CA VAL A 34 1.55 -9.97 -11.35
C VAL A 34 0.71 -8.73 -11.13
N VAL A 35 -0.50 -8.92 -10.63
CA VAL A 35 -1.45 -7.86 -10.27
C VAL A 35 -1.64 -7.87 -8.76
N GLU A 36 -1.30 -6.76 -8.14
CA GLU A 36 -1.48 -6.53 -6.71
C GLU A 36 -2.61 -5.53 -6.49
N LEU A 37 -3.57 -5.92 -5.66
CA LEU A 37 -4.81 -5.18 -5.40
C LEU A 37 -4.90 -4.79 -3.93
N ASP A 38 -5.63 -3.73 -3.61
CA ASP A 38 -5.96 -3.43 -2.22
C ASP A 38 -7.38 -2.84 -2.12
N SER A 39 -7.95 -2.82 -0.93
CA SER A 39 -9.33 -2.43 -0.68
C SER A 39 -9.47 -1.82 0.70
N GLU A 40 -10.45 -0.95 0.86
CA GLU A 40 -10.85 -0.41 2.17
C GLU A 40 -11.51 -1.47 3.05
N LYS A 41 -12.20 -2.45 2.44
CA LYS A 41 -12.99 -3.48 3.12
C LYS A 41 -12.33 -4.85 3.15
N GLY A 42 -11.08 -4.93 2.68
CA GLY A 42 -10.40 -6.20 2.41
C GLY A 42 -10.74 -6.77 1.04
N ILE A 43 -10.01 -7.81 0.67
CA ILE A 43 -10.13 -8.53 -0.59
C ILE A 43 -10.29 -10.01 -0.26
N SER A 44 -11.34 -10.63 -0.81
CA SER A 44 -11.58 -12.06 -0.67
C SER A 44 -10.86 -12.86 -1.76
N ILE A 45 -10.73 -14.17 -1.57
CA ILE A 45 -10.19 -15.08 -2.60
C ILE A 45 -11.08 -15.05 -3.85
N ASP A 46 -12.40 -14.93 -3.66
CA ASP A 46 -13.36 -14.87 -4.76
C ASP A 46 -13.21 -13.59 -5.60
N ASP A 47 -12.87 -12.45 -4.97
CA ASP A 47 -12.58 -11.20 -5.68
C ASP A 47 -11.36 -11.36 -6.60
N CYS A 48 -10.27 -11.95 -6.07
CA CYS A 48 -9.07 -12.23 -6.86
C CYS A 48 -9.37 -13.21 -8.00
N ALA A 49 -10.11 -14.29 -7.73
CA ALA A 49 -10.46 -15.29 -8.74
C ALA A 49 -11.36 -14.71 -9.84
N SER A 50 -12.32 -13.87 -9.46
CA SER A 50 -13.22 -13.17 -10.40
C SER A 50 -12.44 -12.23 -11.31
N LEU A 51 -11.55 -11.41 -10.74
CA LEU A 51 -10.72 -10.50 -11.53
C LEU A 51 -9.75 -11.27 -12.45
N SER A 52 -9.13 -12.34 -11.95
CA SER A 52 -8.26 -13.19 -12.77
C SER A 52 -8.95 -13.70 -14.03
N ARG A 53 -10.17 -14.24 -13.91
CA ARG A 53 -10.96 -14.71 -15.07
C ARG A 53 -11.28 -13.60 -16.05
N LYS A 54 -11.58 -12.39 -15.57
CA LYS A 54 -11.89 -11.22 -16.41
C LYS A 54 -10.66 -10.76 -17.21
N ILE A 55 -9.48 -10.73 -16.57
CA ILE A 55 -8.22 -10.40 -17.23
C ILE A 55 -7.90 -11.46 -18.29
N GLU A 56 -8.01 -12.75 -17.94
CA GLU A 56 -7.75 -13.85 -18.88
C GLU A 56 -8.69 -13.81 -20.09
N ALA A 57 -9.97 -13.49 -19.90
CA ALA A 57 -10.92 -13.34 -21.01
C ALA A 57 -10.62 -12.14 -21.92
N SER A 58 -9.84 -11.17 -21.42
CA SER A 58 -9.44 -9.97 -22.17
C SER A 58 -8.11 -10.14 -22.90
N LEU A 59 -7.38 -11.23 -22.64
CA LEU A 59 -6.08 -11.52 -23.25
C LEU A 59 -6.17 -12.78 -24.11
N ASN A 60 -5.52 -12.76 -25.28
CA ASN A 60 -5.50 -13.92 -26.17
C ASN A 60 -4.30 -14.83 -25.87
N ARG A 61 -4.52 -15.92 -25.12
CA ARG A 61 -3.48 -16.93 -24.81
C ARG A 61 -2.92 -17.65 -26.04
N ASP A 62 -3.68 -17.69 -27.14
CA ASP A 62 -3.23 -18.32 -28.38
C ASP A 62 -2.23 -17.44 -29.17
N GLU A 63 -2.21 -16.13 -28.90
CA GLU A 63 -1.26 -15.20 -29.50
C GLU A 63 0.05 -15.09 -28.70
N GLU A 64 -0.05 -14.92 -27.39
CA GLU A 64 1.09 -14.93 -26.48
C GLU A 64 0.76 -15.75 -25.23
N ASP A 65 1.57 -16.76 -24.93
CA ASP A 65 1.46 -17.50 -23.68
C ASP A 65 1.86 -16.61 -22.50
N PHE A 66 1.16 -16.78 -21.37
CA PHE A 66 1.34 -15.98 -20.16
C PHE A 66 0.93 -16.71 -18.88
N GLU A 67 1.53 -16.27 -17.79
CA GLU A 67 1.14 -16.62 -16.42
C GLU A 67 0.52 -15.40 -15.76
N LEU A 68 -0.55 -15.59 -14.99
CA LEU A 68 -1.25 -14.51 -14.32
C LEU A 68 -1.39 -14.82 -12.83
N GLU A 69 -0.85 -13.93 -12.00
CA GLU A 69 -1.02 -13.93 -10.55
C GLU A 69 -1.82 -12.69 -10.14
N VAL A 70 -2.97 -12.90 -9.50
CA VAL A 70 -3.79 -11.83 -8.93
C VAL A 70 -3.87 -12.03 -7.42
N GLY A 71 -3.42 -11.04 -6.65
CA GLY A 71 -3.37 -11.12 -5.20
C GLY A 71 -3.62 -9.78 -4.52
N SER A 72 -3.95 -9.84 -3.23
CA SER A 72 -4.03 -8.64 -2.40
C SER A 72 -2.65 -8.19 -1.93
N ALA A 73 -2.50 -6.88 -1.74
CA ALA A 73 -1.35 -6.30 -1.07
C ALA A 73 -1.34 -6.84 0.37
N GLY A 74 -0.27 -7.55 0.72
CA GLY A 74 -0.12 -8.12 2.05
C GLY A 74 -0.25 -7.04 3.12
N THR A 75 -0.89 -7.35 4.25
CA THR A 75 -1.11 -6.38 5.35
C THR A 75 0.20 -5.77 5.87
N THR A 76 1.32 -6.48 5.73
CA THR A 76 2.65 -6.04 6.16
C THR A 76 3.52 -5.52 5.01
N SER A 77 3.00 -5.49 3.77
CA SER A 77 3.71 -4.94 2.62
C SER A 77 3.84 -3.43 2.74
N PRO A 78 4.96 -2.84 2.26
CA PRO A 78 5.08 -1.41 2.07
C PRO A 78 3.95 -0.83 1.21
N PHE A 79 3.45 0.34 1.59
CA PHE A 79 2.55 1.12 0.78
C PHE A 79 3.29 1.62 -0.47
N LYS A 80 2.70 1.38 -1.64
CA LYS A 80 3.25 1.78 -2.94
C LYS A 80 2.56 3.02 -3.52
N ILE A 81 1.29 3.24 -3.19
CA ILE A 81 0.48 4.32 -3.78
C ILE A 81 -0.21 5.17 -2.71
N LEU A 82 -0.53 6.42 -3.06
CA LEU A 82 -1.19 7.39 -2.18
C LEU A 82 -2.48 6.83 -1.54
N ARG A 83 -3.29 6.10 -2.31
CA ARG A 83 -4.56 5.54 -1.81
C ARG A 83 -4.36 4.58 -0.62
N GLN A 84 -3.23 3.88 -0.55
CA GLN A 84 -2.87 3.05 0.60
C GLN A 84 -2.53 3.89 1.84
N TYR A 85 -1.91 5.05 1.68
CA TYR A 85 -1.72 5.99 2.79
C TYR A 85 -3.07 6.56 3.24
N GLN A 86 -3.90 7.03 2.30
CA GLN A 86 -5.20 7.63 2.61
C GLN A 86 -6.12 6.68 3.38
N LYS A 87 -6.24 5.41 2.97
CA LYS A 87 -7.07 4.43 3.71
C LYS A 87 -6.55 4.10 5.12
N ASN A 88 -5.27 4.40 5.38
CA ASN A 88 -4.62 4.12 6.67
C ASN A 88 -4.51 5.35 7.56
N ILE A 89 -5.11 6.49 7.17
CA ILE A 89 -5.22 7.64 8.06
C ILE A 89 -5.98 7.23 9.33
N GLY A 90 -5.45 7.60 10.49
CA GLY A 90 -5.93 7.21 11.81
C GLY A 90 -5.38 5.87 12.32
N ASN A 91 -4.70 5.09 11.48
CA ASN A 91 -4.07 3.83 11.88
C ASN A 91 -2.60 4.01 12.23
N GLU A 92 -2.09 3.07 13.03
CA GLU A 92 -0.67 3.02 13.34
C GLU A 92 0.14 2.43 12.18
N VAL A 93 1.21 3.11 11.81
CA VAL A 93 2.12 2.71 10.73
C VAL A 93 3.57 2.70 11.22
N GLU A 94 4.37 1.88 10.57
CA GLU A 94 5.82 1.84 10.69
C GLU A 94 6.43 2.58 9.50
N VAL A 95 7.24 3.60 9.77
CA VAL A 95 8.00 4.34 8.77
C VAL A 95 9.48 4.06 8.96
N LEU A 96 10.16 3.62 7.89
CA LEU A 96 11.61 3.61 7.83
C LEU A 96 12.06 4.75 6.93
N SER A 97 12.65 5.80 7.50
CA SER A 97 13.20 6.91 6.74
C SER A 97 14.51 6.55 6.03
N LYS A 98 14.89 7.31 5.00
CA LYS A 98 16.13 7.09 4.25
C LYS A 98 17.39 7.25 5.10
N ASP A 99 17.33 8.11 6.12
CA ASP A 99 18.38 8.27 7.12
C ASP A 99 18.49 7.10 8.12
N GLY A 100 17.61 6.09 7.99
CA GLY A 100 17.67 4.85 8.77
C GLY A 100 16.87 4.87 10.07
N ARG A 101 16.16 5.95 10.40
CA ARG A 101 15.29 5.98 11.57
C ARG A 101 14.03 5.15 11.33
N LYS A 102 13.70 4.33 12.32
CA LYS A 102 12.48 3.52 12.35
C LYS A 102 11.49 4.12 13.34
N LEU A 103 10.38 4.62 12.84
CA LEU A 103 9.37 5.37 13.60
C LEU A 103 8.05 4.62 13.57
N PHE A 104 7.33 4.70 14.68
CA PHE A 104 5.99 4.15 14.85
C PHE A 104 5.08 5.28 15.31
N GLY A 105 3.93 5.43 14.66
CA GLY A 105 3.00 6.51 14.97
C GLY A 105 1.70 6.38 14.20
N ILE A 106 0.78 7.29 14.50
CA ILE A 106 -0.50 7.37 13.80
C ILE A 106 -0.31 8.15 12.49
N LEU A 107 -0.74 7.57 11.37
CA LEU A 107 -0.77 8.29 10.11
C LEU A 107 -1.90 9.33 10.17
N LYS A 108 -1.55 10.61 10.22
CA LYS A 108 -2.51 11.69 10.44
C LYS A 108 -3.11 12.22 9.14
N GLU A 109 -2.28 12.41 8.12
CA GLU A 109 -2.66 12.99 6.83
C GLU A 109 -1.78 12.42 5.71
N ALA A 110 -2.30 12.41 4.48
CA ALA A 110 -1.56 12.04 3.28
C ALA A 110 -2.14 12.75 2.05
N ASN A 111 -1.28 13.40 1.27
CA ASN A 111 -1.61 14.09 0.01
C ASN A 111 -0.60 13.70 -1.08
N GLU A 112 -0.66 14.30 -2.27
CA GLU A 112 0.22 13.92 -3.39
C GLU A 112 1.71 14.16 -3.14
N ALA A 113 2.08 15.09 -2.26
CA ALA A 113 3.47 15.46 -2.00
C ALA A 113 4.05 14.79 -0.75
N SER A 114 3.25 14.64 0.30
CA SER A 114 3.74 14.26 1.63
C SER A 114 2.67 13.57 2.48
N PHE A 115 3.13 12.98 3.58
CA PHE A 115 2.28 12.49 4.65
C PHE A 115 2.77 12.91 6.04
N THR A 116 1.87 12.91 7.02
CA THR A 116 2.14 13.33 8.40
C THR A 116 2.02 12.14 9.35
N LEU A 117 3.05 11.90 10.15
CA LEU A 117 3.09 10.86 11.18
C LEU A 117 3.10 11.50 12.57
N THR A 118 2.12 11.20 13.40
CA THR A 118 2.08 11.61 14.81
C THR A 118 2.74 10.53 15.67
N ILE A 119 3.86 10.87 16.33
CA ILE A 119 4.58 9.97 17.22
C ILE A 119 4.41 10.38 18.69
N THR A 120 4.34 9.42 19.60
CA THR A 120 4.28 9.68 21.04
C THR A 120 5.68 9.59 21.66
N LYS A 121 6.17 10.69 22.23
CA LYS A 121 7.45 10.75 22.95
C LYS A 121 7.24 10.93 24.45
N LYS A 122 8.03 10.20 25.24
CA LYS A 122 8.06 10.36 26.70
C LYS A 122 9.11 11.40 27.12
N VAL A 123 8.67 12.63 27.38
CA VAL A 123 9.55 13.72 27.84
C VAL A 123 9.43 13.90 29.36
N LYS A 124 10.52 14.33 29.99
CA LYS A 124 10.54 14.73 31.41
C LYS A 124 10.74 16.25 31.47
N PRO A 125 9.68 17.05 31.61
CA PRO A 125 9.81 18.49 31.78
C PRO A 125 10.66 18.84 33.00
N GLU A 126 11.36 19.97 32.95
CA GLU A 126 12.15 20.46 34.09
C GLU A 126 11.25 20.63 35.31
N GLY A 127 11.60 19.96 36.42
CA GLY A 127 10.82 19.94 37.66
C GLY A 127 9.77 18.82 37.79
N ALA A 128 9.48 18.06 36.72
CA ALA A 128 8.48 16.99 36.78
C ALA A 128 9.04 15.69 37.41
N LYS A 129 8.29 15.09 38.34
CA LYS A 129 8.65 13.79 38.96
C LYS A 129 8.45 12.59 38.02
N ARG A 130 7.64 12.71 36.97
CA ARG A 130 7.29 11.64 36.03
C ARG A 130 7.41 12.12 34.58
N LYS A 131 7.62 11.17 33.66
CA LYS A 131 7.58 11.44 32.22
C LYS A 131 6.12 11.65 31.79
N ILE A 132 5.90 12.59 30.88
CA ILE A 132 4.61 12.80 30.22
C ILE A 132 4.74 12.37 28.76
N ASP A 133 3.63 11.85 28.22
CA ASP A 133 3.52 11.55 26.80
C ASP A 133 3.19 12.85 26.05
N VAL A 134 4.01 13.18 25.05
CA VAL A 134 3.84 14.34 24.18
C VAL A 134 3.77 13.82 22.75
N GLU A 135 2.76 14.27 22.01
CA GLU A 135 2.61 13.98 20.60
C GLU A 135 3.42 14.98 19.76
N GLU A 136 4.08 14.47 18.73
CA GLU A 136 4.86 15.25 17.78
C GLU A 136 4.51 14.82 16.37
N ASP A 137 4.14 15.80 15.54
CA ASP A 137 3.85 15.58 14.12
C ASP A 137 5.15 15.70 13.30
N LEU A 138 5.43 14.66 12.53
CA LEU A 138 6.54 14.61 11.58
C LEU A 138 5.99 14.53 10.16
N VAL A 139 6.38 15.48 9.33
CA VAL A 139 6.02 15.50 7.91
C VAL A 139 7.13 14.84 7.11
N PHE A 140 6.77 13.92 6.21
CA PHE A 140 7.68 13.25 5.30
C PHE A 140 7.23 13.42 3.86
N ALA A 141 8.13 13.81 2.98
CA ALA A 141 7.94 13.57 1.55
C ALA A 141 8.10 12.07 1.26
N TYR A 142 7.42 11.56 0.24
CA TYR A 142 7.47 10.14 -0.10
C TYR A 142 8.87 9.66 -0.49
N ASP A 143 9.70 10.54 -1.02
CA ASP A 143 11.08 10.27 -1.35
C ASP A 143 12.04 10.39 -0.16
N GLU A 144 11.60 10.80 1.02
CA GLU A 144 12.43 10.81 2.24
C GLU A 144 12.37 9.48 3.00
N VAL A 145 11.49 8.57 2.57
CA VAL A 145 11.28 7.28 3.21
C VAL A 145 11.71 6.12 2.34
N LYS A 146 12.17 5.04 2.99
CA LYS A 146 12.43 3.75 2.34
C LYS A 146 11.14 2.96 2.23
N TYR A 147 10.32 2.97 3.27
CA TYR A 147 8.98 2.44 3.24
C TYR A 147 8.12 3.03 4.37
N THR A 148 6.82 2.96 4.15
CA THR A 148 5.78 3.01 5.17
C THR A 148 4.97 1.74 5.05
N LYS A 149 4.60 1.10 6.15
CA LYS A 149 3.69 -0.06 6.15
C LYS A 149 2.79 -0.03 7.36
N TYR A 150 1.68 -0.75 7.28
CA TYR A 150 0.78 -0.92 8.42
C TYR A 150 1.49 -1.63 9.57
N GLN A 151 1.32 -1.12 10.79
CA GLN A 151 1.91 -1.71 11.98
C GLN A 151 0.90 -2.61 12.69
N ILE A 152 1.04 -3.93 12.50
CA ILE A 152 0.23 -4.92 13.23
C ILE A 152 0.78 -5.05 14.66
N ARG A 153 -0.06 -4.74 15.66
CA ARG A 153 0.22 -5.09 17.06
C ARG A 153 -0.56 -6.34 17.44
N PHE A 154 0.15 -7.43 17.69
CA PHE A 154 -0.43 -8.60 18.35
C PHE A 154 -0.69 -8.25 19.82
N LYS A 155 -1.93 -8.40 20.27
CA LYS A 155 -2.33 -8.30 21.67
C LYS A 155 -2.20 -9.65 22.35
#